data_AF-A0A6I6A1T4-F1
#
_entry.id   AF-A0A6I6A1T4-F1
#
_cell.length_a   1.000
_cell.length_b   1.000
_cell.length_c   1.000
_cell.angle_alpha   90.00
_cell.angle_beta   90.00
_cell.angle_gamma   90.00
#
_symmetry.space_group_name_H-M   'P 1'
#
loop_
_entity.id
_entity.type
_entity.pdbx_description
1 polymer ?
#
loop_
_entity_poly.entity_id
_entity_poly.type
_entity_poly.pdbx_seq_one_letter_code
_entity_poly.pdbx_strand_id
1 'polypeptide(L)'
;MSAVRGRARAGVAAVVLALVLAGCAAGDVDARRAGLLQQDVLAVTAAAAEGRLDAAAVLLERLRTEVDDAHGDGDLSDERHDEVTAALDDVAAQLEAGLAAQAAAAEAEAAAARDAAVAAAVAEAQARASAAEESARQAAAREAAAQEAALEAQRRTEDGSGAADHGKAEERAREAAEKAAEKAREVAEKAAEKAREAAARRGPGEDG
;
A
#
# COMPACT_ATOMS: atom_id res chain seq x y z
N MET A 1 -11.70 -14.34 -10.43
CA MET A 1 -11.66 -15.08 -11.72
C MET A 1 -11.33 -14.14 -12.90
N SER A 2 -10.30 -13.27 -12.77
CA SER A 2 -9.96 -12.28 -13.81
C SER A 2 -8.65 -12.58 -14.57
N ALA A 3 -7.83 -13.51 -14.07
CA ALA A 3 -6.52 -13.85 -14.66
C ALA A 3 -6.58 -14.75 -15.91
N VAL A 4 -7.77 -15.23 -16.31
CA VAL A 4 -7.93 -16.19 -17.42
C VAL A 4 -8.25 -15.49 -18.76
N ARG A 5 -8.77 -14.26 -18.73
CA ARG A 5 -9.21 -13.55 -19.95
C ARG A 5 -8.07 -12.84 -20.70
N GLY A 6 -6.96 -12.52 -20.03
CA GLY A 6 -5.78 -11.91 -20.68
C GLY A 6 -4.98 -12.89 -21.54
N ARG A 7 -4.89 -14.15 -21.12
CA ARG A 7 -4.14 -15.20 -21.84
C ARG A 7 -4.74 -15.57 -23.20
N ALA A 8 -6.04 -15.37 -23.39
CA ALA A 8 -6.72 -15.75 -24.62
C ALA A 8 -6.43 -14.82 -25.81
N ARG A 9 -6.00 -13.57 -25.57
CA ARG A 9 -5.75 -12.60 -26.66
C ARG A 9 -4.32 -12.64 -27.20
N ALA A 10 -3.34 -12.99 -26.37
CA ALA A 10 -1.96 -13.15 -26.80
C ALA A 10 -1.74 -14.34 -27.76
N GLY A 11 -2.62 -15.35 -27.73
CA GLY A 11 -2.49 -16.54 -28.59
C GLY A 11 -2.87 -16.32 -30.06
N VAL A 12 -3.64 -15.28 -30.40
CA VAL A 12 -4.12 -15.07 -31.77
C VAL A 12 -3.05 -14.43 -32.66
N ALA A 13 -2.22 -13.53 -32.12
CA ALA A 13 -1.18 -12.84 -32.88
C ALA A 13 -0.03 -13.76 -33.31
N ALA A 14 0.34 -14.74 -32.46
CA ALA A 14 1.39 -15.71 -32.76
C ALA A 14 1.07 -16.59 -33.99
N VAL A 15 -0.22 -16.81 -34.29
CA VAL A 15 -0.66 -17.64 -35.42
C VAL A 15 -0.56 -16.89 -36.75
N VAL A 16 -0.80 -15.58 -36.76
CA VAL A 16 -0.77 -14.76 -37.98
C VAL A 16 0.67 -14.60 -38.49
N LEU A 17 1.62 -14.33 -37.58
CA LEU A 17 3.02 -14.14 -37.94
C LEU A 17 3.68 -15.44 -38.48
N ALA A 18 3.32 -16.59 -37.90
CA ALA A 18 3.80 -17.89 -38.37
C ALA A 18 3.30 -18.25 -39.78
N LEU A 19 2.12 -17.77 -40.18
CA LEU A 19 1.57 -17.99 -41.52
C LEU A 19 2.23 -17.12 -42.59
N VAL A 20 2.62 -15.88 -42.26
CA VAL A 20 3.38 -15.01 -43.18
C VAL A 20 4.79 -15.55 -43.45
N LEU A 21 5.42 -16.16 -42.43
CA LEU A 21 6.74 -16.80 -42.54
C LEU A 21 6.70 -18.14 -43.29
N ALA A 22 5.62 -18.92 -43.16
CA ALA A 22 5.43 -20.17 -43.93
C ALA A 22 5.16 -19.92 -45.42
N GLY A 23 4.81 -18.69 -45.80
CA GLY A 23 4.62 -18.25 -47.18
C GLY A 23 5.90 -17.74 -47.87
N CYS A 24 7.06 -17.72 -47.20
CA CYS A 24 8.35 -17.46 -47.87
C CYS A 24 8.66 -18.60 -48.85
N ALA A 25 8.15 -18.49 -50.07
CA ALA A 25 8.72 -19.19 -51.21
C ALA A 25 10.21 -18.83 -51.29
N ALA A 26 11.04 -19.84 -51.51
CA ALA A 26 12.49 -19.85 -51.28
C ALA A 26 13.34 -18.96 -52.23
N GLY A 27 12.83 -17.81 -52.67
CA GLY A 27 13.45 -16.98 -53.70
C GLY A 27 13.98 -15.61 -53.26
N ASP A 28 13.36 -14.98 -52.26
CA ASP A 28 13.49 -13.51 -52.12
C ASP A 28 14.38 -13.02 -50.97
N VAL A 29 14.81 -13.86 -50.02
CA VAL A 29 15.60 -13.43 -48.85
C VAL A 29 16.83 -14.30 -48.64
N ASP A 30 18.00 -13.67 -48.41
CA ASP A 30 19.22 -14.37 -48.02
C ASP A 30 19.01 -15.22 -46.74
N ALA A 31 19.49 -16.46 -46.74
CA ALA A 31 19.26 -17.42 -45.66
C ALA A 31 19.82 -16.97 -44.30
N ARG A 32 20.93 -16.21 -44.29
CA ARG A 32 21.48 -15.63 -43.06
C ARG A 32 20.56 -14.53 -42.54
N ARG A 33 20.08 -13.64 -43.41
CA ARG A 33 19.15 -12.56 -43.03
C ARG A 33 17.83 -13.12 -42.50
N ALA A 34 17.29 -14.14 -43.14
CA ALA A 34 16.09 -14.84 -42.67
C ALA A 34 16.27 -15.41 -41.25
N GLY A 35 17.45 -15.96 -40.94
CA GLY A 35 17.77 -16.47 -39.60
C GLY A 35 17.81 -15.39 -38.53
N LEU A 36 18.31 -14.19 -38.84
CA LEU A 36 18.33 -13.06 -37.91
C LEU A 36 16.91 -12.54 -37.64
N LEU A 37 16.11 -12.32 -38.68
CA LEU A 37 14.71 -11.88 -38.53
C LEU A 37 13.88 -12.87 -37.69
N GLN A 38 14.10 -14.18 -37.87
CA GLN A 38 13.46 -15.21 -37.05
C GLN A 38 13.88 -15.12 -35.57
N GLN A 39 15.16 -14.87 -35.28
CA GLN A 39 15.64 -14.69 -33.91
C GLN A 39 15.03 -13.46 -33.26
N ASP A 40 14.89 -12.37 -34.01
CA ASP A 40 14.33 -11.11 -33.52
C ASP A 40 12.83 -11.25 -33.21
N VAL A 41 12.08 -11.90 -34.10
CA VAL A 41 10.68 -12.28 -33.83
C VAL A 41 10.55 -13.15 -32.58
N LEU A 42 11.44 -14.14 -32.40
CA LEU A 42 11.47 -14.97 -31.18
C LEU A 42 11.78 -14.13 -29.93
N ALA A 43 12.67 -13.14 -30.03
CA ALA A 43 13.00 -12.26 -28.92
C ALA A 43 11.80 -11.37 -28.52
N VAL A 44 11.11 -10.77 -29.50
CA VAL A 44 9.89 -9.95 -29.27
C VAL A 44 8.81 -10.78 -28.58
N THR A 45 8.54 -11.97 -29.11
CA THR A 45 7.50 -12.86 -28.58
C THR A 45 7.83 -13.39 -27.19
N ALA A 46 9.10 -13.74 -26.91
CA ALA A 46 9.54 -14.13 -25.59
C ALA A 46 9.37 -13.00 -24.56
N ALA A 47 9.81 -11.79 -24.90
CA ALA A 47 9.62 -10.62 -24.04
C ALA A 47 8.13 -10.34 -23.75
N ALA A 48 7.28 -10.42 -24.78
CA ALA A 48 5.84 -10.24 -24.63
C ALA A 48 5.20 -11.35 -23.76
N ALA A 49 5.60 -12.61 -23.94
CA ALA A 49 5.10 -13.75 -23.16
C ALA A 49 5.49 -13.66 -21.67
N GLU A 50 6.65 -13.07 -21.37
CA GLU A 50 7.11 -12.77 -20.01
C GLU A 50 6.43 -11.52 -19.41
N GLY A 51 5.53 -10.86 -20.15
CA GLY A 51 4.86 -9.64 -19.72
C GLY A 51 5.73 -8.38 -19.79
N ARG A 52 6.95 -8.48 -20.34
CA ARG A 52 7.90 -7.37 -20.51
C ARG A 52 7.57 -6.57 -21.77
N LEU A 53 6.40 -5.92 -21.78
CA LEU A 53 5.88 -5.24 -22.97
C LEU A 53 6.76 -4.06 -23.43
N ASP A 54 7.39 -3.32 -22.53
CA ASP A 54 8.35 -2.26 -22.90
C ASP A 54 9.56 -2.83 -23.64
N ALA A 55 10.09 -3.97 -23.16
CA ALA A 55 11.21 -4.65 -23.81
C ALA A 55 10.79 -5.21 -25.19
N ALA A 56 9.58 -5.76 -25.29
CA ALA A 56 9.02 -6.21 -26.56
C ALA A 56 8.88 -5.05 -27.57
N ALA A 57 8.45 -3.87 -27.12
CA ALA A 57 8.32 -2.68 -27.97
C ALA A 57 9.69 -2.20 -28.50
N VAL A 58 10.73 -2.19 -27.65
CA VAL A 58 12.10 -1.84 -28.09
C VAL A 58 12.64 -2.86 -29.10
N LEU A 59 12.41 -4.16 -28.86
CA LEU A 59 12.83 -5.21 -29.78
C LEU A 59 12.08 -5.13 -31.12
N LEU A 60 10.79 -4.76 -31.10
CA LEU A 60 10.00 -4.57 -32.31
C LEU A 60 10.53 -3.42 -33.16
N GLU A 61 10.95 -2.32 -32.54
CA GLU A 61 11.53 -1.18 -33.25
C GLU A 61 12.88 -1.53 -33.89
N ARG A 62 13.70 -2.35 -33.21
CA ARG A 62 14.90 -2.92 -33.83
C ARG A 62 14.56 -3.76 -35.05
N LEU A 63 13.57 -4.65 -34.93
CA LEU A 63 13.12 -5.51 -36.03
C LEU A 63 12.62 -4.68 -37.23
N ARG A 64 11.92 -3.57 -37.01
CA ARG A 64 11.55 -2.63 -38.08
C ARG A 64 12.77 -2.07 -38.81
N THR A 65 13.75 -1.59 -38.06
CA THR A 65 15.01 -1.09 -38.64
C THR A 65 15.69 -2.18 -39.48
N GLU A 66 15.73 -3.42 -38.99
CA GLU A 66 16.32 -4.54 -39.74
C GLU A 66 15.55 -4.91 -41.01
N VAL A 67 14.23 -4.73 -41.03
CA VAL A 67 13.40 -4.94 -42.22
C VAL A 67 13.61 -3.82 -43.24
N ASP A 68 13.67 -2.56 -42.79
CA ASP A 68 13.96 -1.40 -43.64
C ASP A 68 15.36 -1.49 -44.27
N ASP A 69 16.37 -1.88 -43.49
CA ASP A 69 17.74 -2.09 -43.99
C ASP A 69 17.76 -3.20 -45.05
N ALA A 70 17.05 -4.32 -44.83
CA ALA A 70 16.99 -5.42 -45.79
C ALA A 70 16.30 -5.00 -47.10
N HIS A 71 15.28 -4.15 -47.04
CA HIS A 71 14.66 -3.55 -48.21
C HIS A 71 15.62 -2.61 -48.95
N GLY A 72 16.33 -1.73 -48.22
CA GLY A 72 17.32 -0.82 -48.79
C GLY A 72 18.51 -1.52 -49.47
N ASP A 73 18.90 -2.69 -48.96
CA ASP A 73 19.94 -3.55 -49.53
C ASP A 73 19.44 -4.37 -50.75
N GLY A 74 18.13 -4.40 -51.01
CA GLY A 74 17.50 -5.18 -52.08
C GLY A 74 17.26 -6.65 -51.72
N ASP A 75 17.39 -7.02 -50.44
CA ASP A 75 17.10 -8.35 -49.90
C ASP A 75 15.60 -8.57 -49.66
N LEU A 76 14.76 -7.56 -49.87
CA LEU A 76 13.29 -7.63 -49.83
C LEU A 76 12.70 -6.86 -51.00
N SER A 77 11.68 -7.42 -51.65
CA SER A 77 10.89 -6.66 -52.62
C SER A 77 10.01 -5.61 -51.94
N ASP A 78 9.58 -4.59 -52.68
CA ASP A 78 8.67 -3.55 -52.20
C ASP A 78 7.39 -4.16 -51.62
N GLU A 79 6.75 -5.09 -52.34
CA GLU A 79 5.51 -5.71 -51.88
C GLU A 79 5.71 -6.49 -50.58
N ARG A 80 6.88 -7.14 -50.41
CA ARG A 80 7.17 -7.91 -49.21
C ARG A 80 7.48 -7.01 -48.03
N HIS A 81 8.20 -5.92 -48.25
CA HIS A 81 8.45 -4.90 -47.24
C HIS A 81 7.15 -4.28 -46.73
N ASP A 82 6.22 -3.94 -47.63
CA ASP A 82 4.91 -3.39 -47.27
C ASP A 82 4.09 -4.37 -46.41
N GLU A 83 4.03 -5.65 -46.80
CA GLU A 83 3.34 -6.70 -46.04
C GLU A 83 3.91 -6.88 -44.63
N VAL A 84 5.24 -6.93 -44.51
CA VAL A 84 5.92 -7.12 -43.22
C VAL A 84 5.73 -5.89 -42.34
N THR A 85 5.87 -4.69 -42.90
CA THR A 85 5.68 -3.43 -42.18
C THR A 85 4.27 -3.33 -41.61
N ALA A 86 3.24 -3.64 -42.42
CA ALA A 86 1.86 -3.65 -41.96
C ALA A 86 1.64 -4.64 -40.80
N ALA A 87 2.26 -5.83 -40.85
CA ALA A 87 2.19 -6.79 -39.76
C ALA A 87 2.92 -6.30 -38.49
N LEU A 88 4.06 -5.61 -38.61
CA LEU A 88 4.79 -5.03 -37.48
C LEU A 88 3.98 -3.89 -36.84
N ASP A 89 3.26 -3.10 -37.64
CA ASP A 89 2.37 -2.04 -37.15
C ASP A 89 1.20 -2.60 -36.33
N ASP A 90 0.59 -3.69 -36.79
CA ASP A 90 -0.44 -4.40 -36.03
C ASP A 90 0.11 -4.91 -34.68
N VAL A 91 1.34 -5.44 -34.64
CA VAL A 91 1.99 -5.88 -33.39
C VAL A 91 2.28 -4.68 -32.48
N ALA A 92 2.75 -3.55 -33.04
CA ALA A 92 3.01 -2.34 -32.26
C ALA A 92 1.73 -1.81 -31.60
N ALA A 93 0.62 -1.74 -32.36
CA ALA A 93 -0.68 -1.33 -31.83
C ALA A 93 -1.16 -2.25 -30.70
N GLN A 94 -0.90 -3.56 -30.81
CA GLN A 94 -1.22 -4.51 -29.75
C GLN A 94 -0.36 -4.33 -28.50
N LEU A 95 0.95 -4.09 -28.66
CA LEU A 95 1.85 -3.80 -27.55
C LEU A 95 1.45 -2.51 -26.83
N GLU A 96 1.13 -1.45 -27.57
CA GLU A 96 0.65 -0.18 -27.02
C GLU A 96 -0.65 -0.35 -26.25
N ALA A 97 -1.63 -1.08 -26.80
CA ALA A 97 -2.87 -1.40 -26.10
C ALA A 97 -2.60 -2.22 -24.82
N GLY A 98 -1.62 -3.13 -24.85
CA GLY A 98 -1.18 -3.90 -23.69
C GLY A 98 -0.55 -3.03 -22.61
N LEU A 99 0.33 -2.10 -22.98
CA LEU A 99 0.95 -1.14 -22.07
C LEU A 99 -0.09 -0.22 -21.43
N ALA A 100 -1.02 0.31 -22.22
CA ALA A 100 -2.13 1.14 -21.73
C ALA A 100 -3.01 0.36 -20.73
N ALA A 101 -3.29 -0.92 -21.00
CA ALA A 101 -4.03 -1.77 -20.08
C ALA A 101 -3.27 -2.04 -18.77
N GLN A 102 -1.95 -2.25 -18.82
CA GLN A 102 -1.13 -2.39 -17.61
C GLN A 102 -1.13 -1.10 -16.77
N ALA A 103 -0.96 0.06 -17.41
CA ALA A 103 -0.99 1.35 -16.73
C ALA A 103 -2.36 1.60 -16.07
N ALA A 104 -3.46 1.31 -16.77
CA ALA A 104 -4.81 1.44 -16.23
C ALA A 104 -5.06 0.50 -15.03
N ALA A 105 -4.54 -0.73 -15.08
CA ALA A 105 -4.63 -1.66 -13.95
C ALA A 105 -3.83 -1.17 -12.73
N ALA A 106 -2.60 -0.67 -12.94
CA ALA A 106 -1.77 -0.10 -11.88
C ALA A 106 -2.44 1.11 -11.21
N GLU A 107 -3.03 2.02 -12.00
CA GLU A 107 -3.76 3.16 -11.44
C GLU A 107 -5.00 2.73 -10.66
N ALA A 108 -5.75 1.73 -11.14
CA ALA A 108 -6.91 1.20 -10.42
C ALA A 108 -6.52 0.57 -9.08
N GLU A 109 -5.41 -0.18 -9.02
CA GLU A 109 -4.87 -0.73 -7.78
C GLU A 109 -4.41 0.38 -6.81
N ALA A 110 -3.73 1.41 -7.33
CA ALA A 110 -3.32 2.56 -6.53
C ALA A 110 -4.52 3.33 -5.96
N ALA A 111 -5.57 3.53 -6.76
CA ALA A 111 -6.81 4.15 -6.32
C ALA A 111 -7.50 3.33 -5.21
N ALA A 112 -7.62 2.02 -5.39
CA ALA A 112 -8.20 1.14 -4.39
C ALA A 112 -7.39 1.15 -3.07
N ALA A 113 -6.06 1.20 -3.15
CA ALA A 113 -5.21 1.31 -1.96
C ALA A 113 -5.41 2.65 -1.21
N ARG A 114 -5.57 3.76 -1.95
CA ARG A 114 -5.87 5.08 -1.36
C ARG A 114 -7.23 5.08 -0.66
N ASP A 115 -8.26 4.54 -1.30
CA ASP A 115 -9.61 4.45 -0.73
C ASP A 115 -9.60 3.61 0.56
N ALA A 116 -8.89 2.48 0.56
CA ALA A 116 -8.72 1.65 1.75
C ALA A 116 -8.00 2.40 2.88
N ALA A 117 -6.95 3.16 2.57
CA ALA A 117 -6.23 3.97 3.55
C ALA A 117 -7.12 5.08 4.15
N VAL A 118 -7.92 5.76 3.32
CA VAL A 118 -8.89 6.77 3.79
C VAL A 118 -9.94 6.12 4.70
N ALA A 119 -10.51 4.99 4.30
CA ALA A 119 -11.50 4.28 5.12
C ALA A 119 -10.92 3.86 6.49
N ALA A 120 -9.69 3.35 6.52
CA ALA A 120 -8.99 3.01 7.75
C ALA A 120 -8.77 4.24 8.65
N ALA A 121 -8.34 5.37 8.08
CA ALA A 121 -8.15 6.61 8.83
C ALA A 121 -9.48 7.15 9.41
N VAL A 122 -10.59 7.06 8.66
CA VAL A 122 -11.91 7.43 9.17
C VAL A 122 -12.35 6.51 10.31
N ALA A 123 -12.19 5.20 10.17
CA ALA A 123 -12.55 4.24 11.21
C ALA A 123 -11.74 4.48 12.50
N GLU A 124 -10.44 4.77 12.38
CA GLU A 124 -9.60 5.10 13.53
C GLU A 124 -10.02 6.42 14.19
N ALA A 125 -10.31 7.46 13.40
CA ALA A 125 -10.80 8.73 13.94
C ALA A 125 -12.12 8.56 14.71
N GLN A 126 -13.04 7.75 14.17
CA GLN A 126 -14.29 7.41 14.85
C GLN A 126 -14.06 6.64 16.16
N ALA A 127 -13.18 5.63 16.14
CA ALA A 127 -12.84 4.87 17.35
C ALA A 127 -12.23 5.77 18.44
N ARG A 128 -11.32 6.69 18.06
CA ARG A 128 -10.73 7.67 18.99
C ARG A 128 -11.79 8.63 19.54
N ALA A 129 -12.72 9.10 18.72
CA ALA A 129 -13.80 9.96 19.16
C ALA A 129 -14.71 9.26 20.18
N SER A 130 -15.10 8.01 19.92
CA SER A 130 -15.90 7.22 20.86
C SER A 130 -15.18 6.95 22.18
N ALA A 131 -13.88 6.62 22.12
CA ALA A 131 -13.06 6.42 23.33
C ALA A 131 -12.92 7.72 24.16
N ALA A 132 -12.78 8.87 23.49
CA ALA A 132 -12.73 10.17 24.15
C ALA A 132 -14.08 10.52 24.82
N GLU A 133 -15.20 10.25 24.15
CA GLU A 133 -16.54 10.46 24.72
C GLU A 133 -16.79 9.58 25.95
N GLU A 134 -16.42 8.30 25.89
CA GLU A 134 -16.53 7.39 27.03
C GLU A 134 -15.68 7.87 28.21
N SER A 135 -14.43 8.29 27.94
CA SER A 135 -13.54 8.84 28.96
C SER A 135 -14.11 10.09 29.61
N ALA A 136 -14.73 10.99 28.83
CA ALA A 136 -15.40 12.18 29.34
C ALA A 136 -16.61 11.83 30.23
N ARG A 137 -17.43 10.86 29.82
CA ARG A 137 -18.57 10.38 30.63
C ARG A 137 -18.11 9.77 31.95
N GLN A 138 -17.04 8.97 31.94
CA GLN A 138 -16.47 8.39 33.16
C GLN A 138 -15.91 9.47 34.10
N ALA A 139 -15.25 10.50 33.57
CA ALA A 139 -14.75 11.62 34.36
C ALA A 139 -15.90 12.39 35.03
N ALA A 140 -16.95 12.72 34.27
CA ALA A 140 -18.14 13.40 34.80
C ALA A 140 -18.85 12.58 35.90
N ALA A 141 -18.96 11.25 35.72
CA ALA A 141 -19.55 10.37 36.73
C ALA A 141 -18.73 10.33 38.04
N ARG A 142 -17.40 10.32 37.95
CA ARG A 142 -16.52 10.38 39.13
C ARG A 142 -16.63 11.71 39.86
N GLU A 143 -16.75 12.81 39.12
CA GLU A 143 -16.93 14.14 39.71
C GLU A 143 -18.28 14.23 40.44
N ALA A 144 -19.36 13.76 39.82
CA ALA A 144 -20.68 13.73 40.45
C ALA A 144 -20.69 12.90 41.75
N ALA A 145 -20.06 11.71 41.73
CA ALA A 145 -19.94 10.86 42.92
C ALA A 145 -19.10 11.53 44.04
N ALA A 146 -18.04 12.26 43.68
CA ALA A 146 -17.24 13.02 44.65
C ALA A 146 -18.04 14.17 45.28
N GLN A 147 -18.86 14.87 44.49
CA GLN A 147 -19.74 15.93 44.99
C GLN A 147 -20.81 15.37 45.94
N GLU A 148 -21.44 14.25 45.60
CA GLU A 148 -22.42 13.59 46.47
C GLU A 148 -21.79 13.15 47.80
N ALA A 149 -20.61 12.53 47.77
CA ALA A 149 -19.88 12.14 48.98
C ALA A 149 -19.50 13.35 49.84
N ALA A 150 -19.11 14.47 49.23
CA ALA A 150 -18.81 15.71 49.94
C ALA A 150 -20.05 16.31 50.61
N LEU A 151 -21.21 16.29 49.94
CA LEU A 151 -22.48 16.74 50.52
C LEU A 151 -22.93 15.83 51.67
N GLU A 152 -22.78 14.51 51.55
CA GLU A 152 -23.10 13.58 52.63
C GLU A 152 -22.18 13.80 53.85
N ALA A 153 -20.89 14.03 53.63
CA ALA A 153 -19.95 14.36 54.69
C ALA A 153 -20.35 15.66 55.43
N GLN A 154 -20.76 16.70 54.70
CA GLN A 154 -21.27 17.95 55.29
C GLN A 154 -22.52 17.71 56.15
N ARG A 155 -23.50 16.93 55.66
CA ARG A 155 -24.71 16.58 56.43
C ARG A 155 -24.38 15.85 57.74
N ARG A 156 -23.41 14.92 57.71
CA ARG A 156 -22.94 14.21 58.92
C ARG A 156 -22.29 15.14 59.95
N THR A 157 -21.64 16.21 59.51
CA THR A 157 -21.04 17.19 60.43
C THR A 157 -22.07 18.15 61.05
N GLU A 158 -23.20 18.41 60.38
CA GLU A 158 -24.24 19.31 60.90
C GLU A 158 -25.16 18.64 61.95
N ASP A 159 -25.50 17.35 61.77
CA ASP A 159 -26.37 16.63 62.73
C ASP A 159 -25.62 16.08 63.97
N GLY A 160 -24.29 16.08 63.94
CA GLY A 160 -23.44 15.56 65.01
C GLY A 160 -23.11 16.60 66.10
N SER A 161 -24.09 16.96 66.94
CA SER A 161 -23.85 17.70 68.20
C SER A 161 -22.96 16.87 69.15
N GLY A 162 -21.65 17.12 69.11
CA GLY A 162 -20.64 16.42 69.88
C GLY A 162 -19.40 17.28 70.15
N ALA A 163 -19.61 18.46 70.72
CA ALA A 163 -18.59 19.50 70.94
C ALA A 163 -17.44 19.15 71.92
N ALA A 164 -17.28 17.89 72.35
CA ALA A 164 -16.37 17.53 73.45
C ALA A 164 -15.08 16.78 73.06
N ASP A 165 -14.89 16.32 71.82
CA ASP A 165 -13.70 15.50 71.42
C ASP A 165 -12.94 16.06 70.20
N HIS A 166 -13.06 17.37 69.92
CA HIS A 166 -12.50 17.98 68.70
C HIS A 166 -10.97 17.88 68.57
N GLY A 167 -10.22 17.95 69.67
CA GLY A 167 -8.76 17.96 69.62
C GLY A 167 -8.15 16.64 69.14
N LYS A 168 -8.76 15.51 69.53
CA LYS A 168 -8.25 14.18 69.20
C LYS A 168 -8.62 13.75 67.78
N ALA A 169 -9.76 14.23 67.29
CA ALA A 169 -10.17 14.03 65.90
C ALA A 169 -9.28 14.81 64.93
N GLU A 170 -8.90 16.05 65.26
CA GLU A 170 -8.03 16.89 64.41
C GLU A 170 -6.60 16.35 64.33
N GLU A 171 -6.06 15.84 65.45
CA GLU A 171 -4.75 15.17 65.48
C GLU A 171 -4.73 13.91 64.60
N ARG A 172 -5.77 13.08 64.68
CA ARG A 172 -5.90 11.88 63.82
C ARG A 172 -6.10 12.23 62.34
N ALA A 173 -6.81 13.31 62.05
CA ALA A 173 -6.98 13.80 60.67
C ALA A 173 -5.65 14.27 60.08
N ARG A 174 -4.81 14.97 60.86
CA ARG A 174 -3.46 15.36 60.43
C ARG A 174 -2.56 14.16 60.20
N GLU A 175 -2.54 13.19 61.12
CA GLU A 175 -1.74 11.97 60.97
C GLU A 175 -2.18 11.15 59.73
N ALA A 176 -3.49 11.09 59.47
CA ALA A 176 -4.02 10.42 58.28
C ALA A 176 -3.66 11.16 56.98
N ALA A 177 -3.72 12.49 56.98
CA ALA A 177 -3.32 13.32 55.84
C ALA A 177 -1.82 13.20 55.54
N GLU A 178 -0.97 13.17 56.58
CA GLU A 178 0.47 12.96 56.44
C GLU A 178 0.79 11.59 55.84
N LYS A 179 0.18 10.51 56.36
CA LYS A 179 0.32 9.16 55.80
C LYS A 179 -0.18 9.06 54.36
N ALA A 180 -1.27 9.74 54.02
CA ALA A 180 -1.79 9.77 52.66
C ALA A 180 -0.81 10.49 51.70
N ALA A 181 -0.23 11.61 52.13
CA ALA A 181 0.76 12.35 51.36
C ALA A 181 2.06 11.55 51.17
N GLU A 182 2.54 10.84 52.19
CA GLU A 182 3.70 9.96 52.11
C GLU A 182 3.46 8.84 51.09
N LYS A 183 2.30 8.17 51.16
CA LYS A 183 1.95 7.08 50.24
C LYS A 183 1.80 7.57 48.80
N ALA A 184 1.27 8.78 48.59
CA ALA A 184 1.17 9.40 47.27
C ALA A 184 2.56 9.68 46.67
N ARG A 185 3.52 10.11 47.49
CA ARG A 185 4.93 10.29 47.06
C ARG A 185 5.57 8.97 46.67
N GLU A 186 5.38 7.91 47.46
CA GLU A 186 5.91 6.57 47.15
C GLU A 186 5.38 6.03 45.81
N VAL A 187 4.08 6.22 45.54
CA VAL A 187 3.46 5.80 44.28
C VAL A 187 3.98 6.63 43.09
N ALA A 188 4.14 7.94 43.27
CA ALA A 188 4.68 8.82 42.24
C ALA A 188 6.15 8.46 41.90
N GLU A 189 6.96 8.14 42.91
CA GLU A 189 8.35 7.72 42.73
C GLU A 189 8.43 6.39 41.96
N LYS A 190 7.64 5.38 42.35
CA LYS A 190 7.57 4.09 41.63
C LYS A 190 7.10 4.27 40.18
N ALA A 191 6.16 5.18 39.92
CA ALA A 191 5.71 5.47 38.57
C ALA A 191 6.81 6.13 37.73
N ALA A 192 7.57 7.07 38.31
CA ALA A 192 8.69 7.72 37.65
C ALA A 192 9.84 6.74 37.35
N GLU A 193 10.15 5.83 38.26
CA GLU A 193 11.14 4.77 38.05
C GLU A 193 10.74 3.86 36.87
N LYS A 194 9.49 3.39 36.87
CA LYS A 194 8.97 2.54 35.80
C LYS A 194 8.97 3.22 34.43
N ALA A 195 8.69 4.53 34.39
CA ALA A 195 8.76 5.32 33.16
C ALA A 195 10.20 5.44 32.62
N ARG A 196 11.20 5.60 33.50
CA ARG A 196 12.62 5.60 33.12
C ARG A 196 13.07 4.25 32.57
N GLU A 197 12.63 3.15 33.19
CA GLU A 197 12.93 1.79 32.70
C GLU A 197 12.31 1.54 31.31
N ALA A 198 11.07 1.97 31.09
CA ALA A 198 10.40 1.85 29.80
C ALA A 198 11.11 2.67 28.70
N ALA A 199 11.60 3.87 29.03
CA ALA A 199 12.38 4.70 28.10
C ALA A 199 13.75 4.07 27.76
N ALA A 200 14.44 3.49 28.76
CA ALA A 200 15.73 2.82 28.54
C ALA A 200 15.62 1.57 27.67
N ARG A 201 14.52 0.81 27.80
CA ARG A 201 14.23 -0.35 26.94
C ARG A 201 13.92 0.04 25.50
N ARG A 202 13.56 1.29 25.24
CA ARG A 202 13.13 1.75 23.91
C ARG A 202 14.28 2.04 22.95
N GLY A 203 15.54 2.03 23.40
CA GLY A 203 16.75 2.03 22.58
C GLY A 203 16.92 3.23 21.60
N PRO A 204 18.08 3.89 21.53
CA PRO A 204 18.29 5.02 20.60
C PRO A 204 18.52 4.58 19.14
N GLY A 205 17.76 3.62 18.61
CA GLY A 205 18.00 3.17 17.25
C GLY A 205 16.94 2.25 16.67
N GLU A 206 15.88 2.84 16.11
CA GLU A 206 15.16 2.30 14.95
C GLU A 206 14.55 3.45 14.10
N ASP A 207 15.27 4.58 13.99
CA ASP A 207 14.99 5.59 12.96
C ASP A 207 16.02 5.38 11.83
N GLY A 208 15.83 4.30 11.08
CA GLY A 208 16.61 3.94 9.89
C GLY A 208 15.75 3.98 8.64
#